data_AF-A0A8T6TXA6-F1
#
_entry.id   AF-A0A8T6TXA6-F1
#
_cell.length_a   1.000
_cell.length_b   1.000
_cell.length_c   1.000
_cell.angle_alpha   90.00
_cell.angle_beta   90.00
_cell.angle_gamma   90.00
#
_symmetry.space_group_name_H-M   'P 1'
#
loop_
_entity.id
_entity.type
_entity.pdbx_description
1 polymer ?
#
loop_
_entity_poly.entity_id
_entity_poly.type
_entity_poly.pdbx_seq_one_letter_code
_entity_poly.pdbx_strand_id
1 'polypeptide(L)'
;VYNGTERGSWTTIELVRPLDTGDAYDKEVPRNGTLTILWAIGDSDEFDDVHAERGAGSIEVRTGTSEETETTPVYTMHMALIALGVGLAFSSYLPIRLKGRFPKRRWFKLHIYLAPIAIGGVILGVTAAYFMVAELSDGHLRAPHPYGGVLALATTLVVLALGLTFLRSKELKGKVRRPHILAGYLALILLLIVSVSGLLRLLELGWL
;
A
#
# COMPACT_ATOMS: atom_id res chain seq x y z
N VAL A 1 -4.21 21.12 -35.31
CA VAL A 1 -5.49 20.54 -34.87
C VAL A 1 -5.12 19.27 -34.14
N TYR A 2 -5.25 19.23 -32.82
CA TYR A 2 -5.08 17.98 -32.08
C TYR A 2 -6.28 17.10 -32.40
N ASN A 3 -6.04 15.84 -32.69
CA ASN A 3 -7.08 14.93 -33.13
C ASN A 3 -6.97 13.59 -32.42
N GLY A 4 -8.11 12.90 -32.34
CA GLY A 4 -8.16 11.47 -32.06
C GLY A 4 -8.32 10.72 -33.37
N THR A 5 -7.52 9.69 -33.61
CA THR A 5 -7.72 8.80 -34.76
C THR A 5 -7.73 7.36 -34.32
N GLU A 6 -8.73 6.62 -34.79
CA GLU A 6 -8.83 5.18 -34.61
C GLU A 6 -8.49 4.47 -35.92
N ARG A 7 -7.53 3.53 -35.88
CA ARG A 7 -7.18 2.72 -37.04
C ARG A 7 -6.84 1.30 -36.62
N GLY A 8 -7.74 0.37 -36.96
CA GLY A 8 -7.60 -1.03 -36.56
C GLY A 8 -7.83 -1.17 -35.06
N SER A 9 -6.88 -1.79 -34.34
CA SER A 9 -6.90 -1.97 -32.89
C SER A 9 -6.18 -0.84 -32.12
N TRP A 10 -5.92 0.29 -32.78
CA TRP A 10 -5.17 1.40 -32.20
C TRP A 10 -6.00 2.67 -32.18
N THR A 11 -6.07 3.29 -31.01
CA THR A 11 -6.57 4.65 -30.82
C THR A 11 -5.37 5.55 -30.55
N THR A 12 -5.21 6.60 -31.36
CA THR A 12 -4.16 7.62 -31.20
C THR A 12 -4.81 8.90 -30.71
N ILE A 13 -4.30 9.46 -29.62
CA ILE A 13 -4.74 10.75 -29.08
C ILE A 13 -3.53 11.68 -29.07
N GLU A 14 -3.66 12.83 -29.74
CA GLU A 14 -2.62 13.85 -29.74
C GLU A 14 -2.92 14.91 -28.67
N LEU A 15 -1.92 15.23 -27.85
CA LEU A 15 -2.01 16.21 -26.77
C LEU A 15 -0.86 17.19 -26.88
N VAL A 16 -1.09 18.45 -26.47
CA VAL A 16 -0.02 19.42 -26.24
C VAL A 16 -0.24 20.13 -24.92
N ARG A 17 0.85 20.23 -24.16
CA ARG A 17 0.93 21.02 -22.93
C ARG A 17 2.24 21.82 -22.92
N PRO A 18 2.29 22.94 -22.17
CA PRO A 18 3.55 23.61 -21.85
C PRO A 18 4.55 22.64 -21.18
N LEU A 19 5.86 22.84 -21.42
CA LEU A 19 6.90 22.08 -20.71
C LEU A 19 6.90 22.40 -19.21
N ASP A 20 6.57 23.64 -18.87
CA ASP A 20 6.38 24.13 -17.52
C ASP A 20 5.06 24.89 -17.50
N THR A 21 4.12 24.44 -16.67
CA THR A 21 2.79 25.04 -16.51
C THR A 21 2.75 26.06 -15.36
N GLY A 22 3.77 26.07 -14.49
CA GLY A 22 3.79 26.84 -13.24
C GLY A 22 2.81 26.33 -12.17
N ASP A 23 2.12 25.21 -12.41
CA ASP A 23 1.21 24.59 -11.44
C ASP A 23 2.01 23.78 -10.41
N ALA A 24 1.69 23.95 -9.12
CA ALA A 24 2.45 23.34 -8.02
C ALA A 24 2.30 21.80 -7.93
N TYR A 25 1.31 21.24 -8.60
CA TYR A 25 1.03 19.80 -8.64
C TYR A 25 1.50 19.13 -9.94
N ASP A 26 1.82 19.92 -10.97
CA ASP A 26 2.36 19.44 -12.24
C ASP A 26 3.88 19.24 -12.17
N LYS A 27 4.33 18.15 -12.80
CA LYS A 27 5.76 17.94 -13.04
C LYS A 27 6.17 18.63 -14.35
N GLU A 28 7.26 19.38 -14.29
CA GLU A 28 7.93 19.91 -15.49
C GLU A 28 8.34 18.77 -16.41
N VAL A 29 8.05 18.92 -17.70
CA VAL A 29 8.50 17.98 -18.73
C VAL A 29 10.00 18.21 -18.97
N PRO A 30 10.85 17.20 -18.74
CA PRO A 30 12.29 17.38 -18.88
C PRO A 30 12.63 17.61 -20.36
N ARG A 31 13.57 18.51 -20.64
CA ARG A 31 14.05 18.76 -22.02
C ARG A 31 14.94 17.63 -22.56
N ASN A 32 15.46 16.78 -21.68
CA ASN A 32 16.34 15.65 -21.99
C ASN A 32 16.06 14.50 -21.01
N GLY A 33 16.33 13.27 -21.43
CA GLY A 33 16.15 12.07 -20.61
C GLY A 33 14.74 11.47 -20.74
N THR A 34 14.33 10.73 -19.73
CA THR A 34 13.10 9.94 -19.75
C THR A 34 11.94 10.68 -19.11
N LEU A 35 10.83 10.78 -19.83
CA LEU A 35 9.54 11.23 -19.33
C LEU A 35 8.64 10.02 -19.05
N THR A 36 8.20 9.84 -17.80
CA THR A 36 7.15 8.87 -17.48
C THR A 36 5.78 9.44 -17.82
N ILE A 37 4.98 8.69 -18.57
CA ILE A 37 3.61 9.00 -18.93
C ILE A 37 2.71 8.02 -18.19
N LEU A 38 1.82 8.56 -17.38
CA LEU A 38 0.70 7.82 -16.81
C LEU A 38 -0.54 8.12 -17.64
N TRP A 39 -1.34 7.12 -17.91
CA TRP A 39 -2.61 7.28 -18.59
C TRP A 39 -3.69 6.48 -17.87
N ALA A 40 -4.91 6.98 -17.96
CA ALA A 40 -6.09 6.27 -17.51
C ALA A 40 -7.27 6.63 -18.43
N ILE A 41 -8.15 5.67 -18.68
CA ILE A 41 -9.34 5.80 -19.50
C ILE A 41 -10.52 5.50 -18.59
N GLY A 42 -11.55 6.35 -18.60
CA GLY A 42 -12.80 6.14 -17.86
C GLY A 42 -14.01 6.48 -18.71
N ASP A 43 -15.19 6.08 -18.25
CA ASP A 43 -16.47 6.39 -18.90
C ASP A 43 -17.00 7.80 -18.57
N SER A 44 -16.23 8.57 -17.81
CA SER A 44 -16.56 9.87 -17.25
C SER A 44 -15.39 10.84 -17.38
N ASP A 45 -15.69 12.13 -17.58
CA ASP A 45 -14.71 13.22 -17.64
C ASP A 45 -14.35 13.77 -16.25
N GLU A 46 -14.99 13.25 -15.18
CA GLU A 46 -14.69 13.66 -13.80
C GLU A 46 -13.35 13.07 -13.35
N PHE A 47 -12.45 13.93 -12.90
CA PHE A 47 -11.07 13.55 -12.56
C PHE A 47 -10.97 12.67 -11.30
N ASP A 48 -12.03 12.61 -10.49
CA ASP A 48 -12.13 11.81 -9.28
C ASP A 48 -12.97 10.53 -9.47
N ASP A 49 -13.47 10.30 -10.68
CA ASP A 49 -14.23 9.09 -11.01
C ASP A 49 -13.30 7.90 -11.32
N VAL A 50 -13.89 6.72 -11.34
CA VAL A 50 -13.19 5.46 -11.53
C VAL A 50 -12.76 5.30 -12.99
N HIS A 51 -11.48 4.96 -13.19
CA HIS A 51 -10.95 4.65 -14.52
C HIS A 51 -11.14 3.16 -14.86
N ALA A 52 -11.68 2.89 -16.05
CA ALA A 52 -11.86 1.56 -16.63
C ALA A 52 -10.52 0.88 -16.95
N GLU A 53 -9.55 1.64 -17.48
CA GLU A 53 -8.20 1.15 -17.78
C GLU A 53 -7.15 2.17 -17.34
N ARG A 54 -5.93 1.71 -17.05
CA ARG A 54 -4.79 2.59 -16.78
C ARG A 54 -3.49 1.91 -17.13
N GLY A 55 -2.46 2.72 -17.37
CA GLY A 55 -1.13 2.22 -17.60
C GLY A 55 -0.06 3.29 -17.36
N ALA A 56 1.18 2.83 -17.48
CA ALA A 56 2.35 3.68 -17.41
C ALA A 56 3.29 3.29 -18.54
N GLY A 57 3.89 4.28 -19.17
CA GLY A 57 4.98 4.11 -20.11
C GLY A 57 6.03 5.18 -19.88
N SER A 58 7.15 5.05 -20.54
CA SER A 58 8.19 6.07 -20.53
C SER A 58 8.61 6.40 -21.95
N ILE A 59 8.98 7.65 -22.21
CA ILE A 59 9.48 8.11 -23.51
C ILE A 59 10.80 8.82 -23.28
N GLU A 60 11.84 8.43 -24.01
CA GLU A 60 13.06 9.24 -24.10
C GLU A 60 12.77 10.46 -25.00
N VAL A 61 12.87 11.66 -24.43
CA VAL A 61 12.37 12.91 -25.03
C VAL A 61 13.10 13.29 -26.32
N ARG A 62 14.34 12.86 -26.48
CA ARG A 62 15.22 13.17 -27.62
C ARG A 62 15.08 12.17 -28.77
N THR A 63 14.88 10.89 -28.50
CA THR A 63 14.80 9.82 -29.51
C THR A 63 13.37 9.42 -29.82
N GLY A 64 12.41 9.75 -28.94
CA GLY A 64 11.02 9.30 -29.03
C GLY A 64 10.86 7.80 -28.75
N THR A 65 11.89 7.13 -28.25
CA THR A 65 11.82 5.69 -27.91
C THR A 65 10.95 5.52 -26.69
N SER A 66 9.94 4.65 -26.79
CA SER A 66 9.00 4.40 -25.71
C SER A 66 9.14 2.98 -25.14
N GLU A 67 9.04 2.86 -23.82
CA GLU A 67 8.98 1.57 -23.12
C GLU A 67 7.71 1.51 -22.26
N GLU A 68 6.97 0.41 -22.36
CA GLU A 68 5.84 0.15 -21.47
C GLU A 68 6.36 -0.30 -20.11
N THR A 69 5.80 0.26 -19.03
CA THR A 69 6.20 -0.08 -17.66
C THR A 69 5.21 -1.08 -17.08
N GLU A 70 5.65 -2.33 -16.91
CA GLU A 70 4.90 -3.31 -16.12
C GLU A 70 4.96 -2.94 -14.62
N THR A 71 3.94 -2.25 -14.14
CA THR A 71 3.82 -1.87 -12.71
C THR A 71 3.28 -3.00 -11.83
N THR A 72 2.88 -4.12 -12.43
CA THR A 72 2.23 -5.26 -11.78
C THR A 72 3.08 -5.97 -10.72
N PRO A 73 4.40 -6.19 -10.85
CA PRO A 73 5.11 -7.07 -9.90
C PRO A 73 5.24 -6.48 -8.49
N VAL A 74 5.57 -5.19 -8.39
CA VAL A 74 5.74 -4.51 -7.08
C VAL A 74 4.40 -4.34 -6.38
N TYR A 75 3.34 -4.08 -7.16
CA TYR A 75 1.97 -4.00 -6.67
C TYR A 75 1.51 -5.34 -6.05
N THR A 76 1.66 -6.44 -6.80
CA THR A 76 1.34 -7.79 -6.31
C THR A 76 2.17 -8.16 -5.09
N MET A 77 3.45 -7.78 -5.05
CA MET A 77 4.31 -8.00 -3.89
C MET A 77 3.81 -7.24 -2.65
N HIS A 78 3.44 -5.96 -2.79
CA HIS A 78 2.83 -5.18 -1.70
C HIS A 78 1.59 -5.89 -1.14
N MET A 79 0.65 -6.26 -2.01
CA MET A 79 -0.57 -6.95 -1.61
C MET A 79 -0.30 -8.26 -0.88
N ALA A 80 0.56 -9.11 -1.44
CA ALA A 80 0.86 -10.43 -0.89
C ALA A 80 1.50 -10.32 0.50
N LEU A 81 2.42 -9.37 0.68
CA LEU A 81 3.09 -9.13 1.95
C LEU A 81 2.14 -8.57 3.01
N ILE A 82 1.27 -7.62 2.64
CA ILE A 82 0.23 -7.11 3.55
C ILE A 82 -0.76 -8.21 3.91
N ALA A 83 -1.27 -8.97 2.96
CA ALA A 83 -2.22 -10.05 3.21
C ALA A 83 -1.63 -11.13 4.12
N LEU A 84 -0.38 -11.53 3.89
CA LEU A 84 0.35 -12.45 4.75
C LEU A 84 0.54 -11.86 6.15
N GLY A 85 1.02 -10.61 6.25
CA GLY A 85 1.24 -9.93 7.52
C GLY A 85 -0.04 -9.83 8.36
N VAL A 86 -1.15 -9.44 7.74
CA VAL A 86 -2.46 -9.34 8.39
C VAL A 86 -2.98 -10.72 8.79
N GLY A 87 -2.92 -11.71 7.90
CA GLY A 87 -3.33 -13.09 8.19
C GLY A 87 -2.56 -13.69 9.38
N LEU A 88 -1.25 -13.44 9.46
CA LEU A 88 -0.41 -13.85 10.59
C LEU A 88 -0.72 -13.06 11.86
N ALA A 89 -1.04 -11.76 11.76
CA ALA A 89 -1.44 -10.95 12.92
C ALA A 89 -2.73 -11.49 13.56
N PHE A 90 -3.76 -11.80 12.76
CA PHE A 90 -4.99 -12.42 13.25
C PHE A 90 -4.73 -13.83 13.79
N SER A 91 -3.88 -14.62 13.13
CA SER A 91 -3.48 -15.96 13.60
C SER A 91 -2.69 -15.92 14.91
N SER A 92 -1.93 -14.85 15.17
CA SER A 92 -1.25 -14.64 16.45
C SER A 92 -2.21 -14.36 17.61
N TYR A 93 -3.40 -13.84 17.30
CA TYR A 93 -4.42 -13.43 18.26
C TYR A 93 -5.44 -14.53 18.55
N LEU A 94 -5.84 -15.32 17.56
CA LEU A 94 -6.85 -16.38 17.69
C LEU A 94 -6.59 -17.39 18.84
N PRO A 95 -5.35 -17.87 19.07
CA PRO A 95 -5.04 -18.77 20.18
C PRO A 95 -5.32 -18.17 21.56
N ILE A 96 -5.26 -16.84 21.71
CA ILE A 96 -5.56 -16.13 22.96
C ILE A 96 -7.06 -16.25 23.27
N ARG A 97 -7.90 -16.12 22.24
CA ARG A 97 -9.36 -16.26 22.38
C ARG A 97 -9.78 -17.71 22.58
N LEU A 98 -9.08 -18.65 21.94
CA LEU A 98 -9.30 -20.08 22.08
C LEU A 98 -8.52 -20.70 23.24
N LYS A 99 -8.15 -19.93 24.27
CA LYS A 99 -7.34 -20.38 25.42
C LYS A 99 -7.83 -21.65 26.12
N GLY A 100 -9.12 -21.98 26.02
CA GLY A 100 -9.70 -23.23 26.56
C GLY A 100 -9.35 -24.48 25.75
N ARG A 101 -8.99 -24.32 24.47
CA ARG A 101 -8.60 -25.41 23.55
C ARG A 101 -7.09 -25.60 23.46
N PHE A 102 -6.29 -24.67 23.96
CA PHE A 102 -4.82 -24.70 23.86
C PHE A 102 -4.14 -24.74 25.23
N PRO A 103 -3.11 -25.59 25.42
CA PRO A 103 -2.28 -25.55 26.62
C PRO A 103 -1.67 -24.16 26.82
N LYS A 104 -1.68 -23.65 28.06
CA LYS A 104 -1.21 -22.28 28.40
C LYS A 104 0.15 -21.91 27.81
N ARG A 105 1.08 -22.86 27.70
CA ARG A 105 2.41 -22.61 27.14
C ARG A 105 2.44 -22.51 25.61
N ARG A 106 1.52 -23.18 24.89
CA ARG A 106 1.53 -23.25 23.43
C ARG A 106 0.97 -21.98 22.79
N TRP A 107 -0.17 -21.46 23.25
CA TRP A 107 -0.75 -20.24 22.69
C TRP A 107 0.20 -19.05 22.83
N PHE A 108 0.89 -18.95 23.97
CA PHE A 108 1.82 -17.85 24.23
C PHE A 108 3.05 -17.92 23.32
N LYS A 109 3.60 -19.13 23.13
CA LYS A 109 4.69 -19.36 22.17
C LYS A 109 4.26 -19.03 20.73
N LEU A 110 3.06 -19.43 20.34
CA LEU A 110 2.56 -19.12 19.01
C LEU A 110 2.40 -17.60 18.81
N HIS A 111 1.85 -16.91 19.81
CA HIS A 111 1.71 -15.46 19.77
C HIS A 111 3.06 -14.73 19.66
N ILE A 112 4.04 -15.06 20.51
CA ILE A 112 5.36 -14.40 20.52
C ILE A 112 6.17 -14.67 19.23
N TYR A 113 5.95 -15.80 18.55
CA TYR A 113 6.63 -16.08 17.28
C TYR A 113 5.91 -15.50 16.06
N LEU A 114 4.58 -15.59 16.01
CA LEU A 114 3.83 -15.08 14.85
C LEU A 114 3.76 -13.56 14.82
N ALA A 115 3.67 -12.87 15.97
CA ALA A 115 3.50 -11.42 15.99
C ALA A 115 4.67 -10.65 15.35
N PRO A 116 5.95 -10.97 15.62
CA PRO A 116 7.07 -10.30 14.93
C PRO A 116 7.12 -10.60 13.43
N ILE A 117 6.79 -11.83 13.01
CA ILE A 117 6.76 -12.20 11.59
C ILE A 117 5.66 -11.43 10.86
N ALA A 118 4.47 -11.34 11.47
CA ALA A 118 3.36 -10.54 10.97
C ALA A 118 3.76 -9.08 10.74
N ILE A 119 4.42 -8.46 11.74
CA ILE A 119 4.90 -7.08 11.65
C ILE A 119 5.97 -6.94 10.57
N GLY A 120 6.88 -7.91 10.43
CA GLY A 120 7.84 -7.94 9.34
C GLY A 120 7.17 -7.93 7.96
N GLY A 121 6.12 -8.74 7.77
CA GLY A 121 5.31 -8.74 6.54
C GLY A 121 4.65 -7.38 6.27
N VAL A 122 4.07 -6.74 7.31
CA VAL A 122 3.48 -5.40 7.18
C VAL A 122 4.53 -4.35 6.80
N ILE A 123 5.70 -4.35 7.45
CA ILE A 123 6.79 -3.42 7.14
C ILE A 123 7.25 -3.60 5.69
N LEU A 124 7.56 -4.83 5.28
CA LEU A 124 8.00 -5.12 3.91
C LEU A 124 6.94 -4.74 2.88
N GLY A 125 5.66 -4.99 3.19
CA GLY A 125 4.54 -4.56 2.36
C GLY A 125 4.49 -3.04 2.22
N VAL A 126 4.55 -2.28 3.31
CA VAL A 126 4.57 -0.81 3.26
C VAL A 126 5.80 -0.29 2.51
N THR A 127 6.97 -0.90 2.69
CA THR A 127 8.18 -0.56 1.93
C THR A 127 7.99 -0.79 0.42
N ALA A 128 7.36 -1.90 0.02
CA ALA A 128 7.03 -2.17 -1.38
C ALA A 128 6.10 -1.08 -1.95
N ALA A 129 5.08 -0.67 -1.19
CA ALA A 129 4.21 0.44 -1.59
C ALA A 129 4.96 1.77 -1.71
N TYR A 130 5.93 2.04 -0.83
CA TYR A 130 6.74 3.25 -0.91
C TYR A 130 7.53 3.31 -2.23
N PHE A 131 8.21 2.22 -2.60
CA PHE A 131 8.96 2.14 -3.85
C PHE A 131 8.05 2.23 -5.07
N MET A 132 6.93 1.51 -5.07
CA MET A 132 5.92 1.59 -6.13
C MET A 132 5.42 3.02 -6.36
N VAL A 133 5.14 3.77 -5.29
CA VAL A 133 4.69 5.15 -5.40
C VAL A 133 5.84 6.06 -5.84
N ALA A 134 7.07 5.84 -5.37
CA ALA A 134 8.23 6.65 -5.73
C ALA A 134 8.62 6.51 -7.22
N GLU A 135 8.39 5.35 -7.82
CA GLU A 135 8.61 5.13 -9.26
C GLU A 135 7.56 5.83 -10.12
N LEU A 136 6.32 5.96 -9.62
CA LEU A 136 5.18 6.45 -10.40
C LEU A 136 4.81 7.90 -10.11
N SER A 137 5.16 8.43 -8.94
CA SER A 137 4.77 9.79 -8.55
C SER A 137 5.70 10.37 -7.48
N ASP A 138 5.77 11.70 -7.42
CA ASP A 138 6.54 12.39 -6.37
C ASP A 138 5.74 12.54 -5.04
N GLY A 139 4.58 11.90 -4.92
CA GLY A 139 3.62 12.15 -3.83
C GLY A 139 3.22 10.92 -3.02
N HIS A 140 3.97 10.62 -1.97
CA HIS A 140 3.54 9.66 -0.95
C HIS A 140 2.44 10.30 -0.08
N LEU A 141 1.31 9.62 0.15
CA LEU A 141 0.17 10.04 1.00
C LEU A 141 -0.91 10.95 0.35
N ARG A 142 -1.20 10.81 -0.94
CA ARG A 142 -2.29 11.58 -1.58
C ARG A 142 -3.71 11.01 -1.42
N ALA A 143 -3.87 9.89 -0.72
CA ALA A 143 -5.17 9.22 -0.58
C ALA A 143 -5.44 8.80 0.89
N PRO A 144 -6.71 8.56 1.27
CA PRO A 144 -7.06 8.07 2.61
C PRO A 144 -6.35 6.77 3.02
N HIS A 145 -6.21 5.83 2.08
CA HIS A 145 -5.59 4.52 2.32
C HIS A 145 -4.17 4.59 2.93
N PRO A 146 -3.19 5.30 2.34
CA PRO A 146 -1.84 5.37 2.89
C PRO A 146 -1.77 6.12 4.25
N TYR A 147 -2.66 7.06 4.54
CA TYR A 147 -2.75 7.64 5.90
C TYR A 147 -3.14 6.57 6.94
N GLY A 148 -4.16 5.77 6.62
CA GLY A 148 -4.55 4.63 7.45
C GLY A 148 -3.42 3.62 7.62
N GLY A 149 -2.67 3.34 6.54
CA GLY A 149 -1.52 2.44 6.55
C GLY A 149 -0.40 2.90 7.49
N VAL A 150 -0.05 4.18 7.47
CA VAL A 150 0.95 4.76 8.39
C VAL A 150 0.48 4.65 9.84
N LEU A 151 -0.79 4.98 10.12
CA LEU A 151 -1.35 4.86 11.47
C LEU A 151 -1.37 3.41 11.97
N ALA A 152 -1.74 2.46 11.11
CA ALA A 152 -1.73 1.03 11.42
C ALA A 152 -0.30 0.52 11.71
N LEU A 153 0.68 0.94 10.91
CA LEU A 153 2.10 0.61 11.11
C LEU A 153 2.63 1.18 12.43
N ALA A 154 2.40 2.48 12.70
CA ALA A 154 2.80 3.09 13.95
C ALA A 154 2.19 2.36 15.17
N THR A 155 0.90 2.03 15.10
CA THR A 155 0.21 1.30 16.17
C THR A 155 0.78 -0.11 16.37
N THR A 156 1.10 -0.84 15.30
CA THR A 156 1.72 -2.18 15.41
C THR A 156 3.12 -2.13 16.01
N LEU A 157 3.92 -1.11 15.68
CA LEU A 157 5.23 -0.90 16.32
C LEU A 157 5.10 -0.60 17.82
N VAL A 158 4.10 0.18 18.24
CA VAL A 158 3.78 0.39 19.66
C VAL A 158 3.41 -0.92 20.34
N VAL A 159 2.59 -1.77 19.71
CA VAL A 159 2.22 -3.09 20.24
C VAL A 159 3.46 -3.98 20.45
N LEU A 160 4.40 -3.99 19.49
CA LEU A 160 5.65 -4.72 19.60
C LEU A 160 6.51 -4.20 20.75
N ALA A 161 6.69 -2.89 20.87
CA ALA A 161 7.46 -2.27 21.94
C ALA A 161 6.88 -2.63 23.33
N LEU A 162 5.54 -2.56 23.48
CA LEU A 162 4.86 -2.96 24.70
C LEU A 162 5.01 -4.46 24.98
N GLY A 163 4.94 -5.30 23.95
CA GLY A 163 5.15 -6.76 24.06
C GLY A 163 6.57 -7.12 24.51
N LEU A 164 7.58 -6.47 23.94
CA LEU A 164 8.98 -6.64 24.35
C LEU A 164 9.21 -6.14 25.78
N THR A 165 8.59 -5.02 26.16
CA THR A 165 8.65 -4.48 27.53
C THR A 165 8.03 -5.44 28.53
N PHE A 166 6.88 -6.04 28.19
CA PHE A 166 6.22 -7.07 29.00
C PHE A 166 7.12 -8.29 29.24
N LEU A 167 7.92 -8.68 28.25
CA LEU A 167 8.84 -9.81 28.36
C LEU A 167 10.07 -9.48 29.20
N ARG A 168 10.61 -8.26 29.09
CA ARG A 168 11.87 -7.86 29.73
C ARG A 168 11.72 -7.47 31.20
N SER A 169 10.65 -6.76 31.58
CA SER A 169 10.53 -6.21 32.94
C SER A 169 9.43 -6.87 33.75
N LYS A 170 9.78 -7.55 34.85
CA LYS A 170 8.81 -8.13 35.78
C LYS A 170 7.96 -7.06 36.49
N GLU A 171 8.55 -5.92 36.81
CA GLU A 171 7.89 -4.80 37.50
C GLU A 171 6.84 -4.13 36.62
N LEU A 172 7.14 -3.98 35.33
CA LEU A 172 6.24 -3.31 34.39
C LEU A 172 5.15 -4.23 33.83
N LYS A 173 5.24 -5.56 34.00
CA LYS A 173 4.26 -6.53 33.46
C LYS A 173 2.81 -6.17 33.73
N GLY A 174 2.49 -5.79 34.96
CA GLY A 174 1.12 -5.41 35.33
C GLY A 174 0.68 -4.12 34.63
N LYS A 175 1.58 -3.15 34.52
CA LYS A 175 1.32 -1.82 33.94
C LYS A 175 1.18 -1.86 32.41
N VAL A 176 1.99 -2.67 31.72
CA VAL A 176 2.01 -2.70 30.25
C VAL A 176 1.03 -3.69 29.63
N ARG A 177 0.52 -4.66 30.39
CA ARG A 177 -0.36 -5.70 29.86
C ARG A 177 -1.65 -5.15 29.28
N ARG A 178 -2.36 -4.28 30.01
CA ARG A 178 -3.62 -3.70 29.53
C ARG A 178 -3.40 -2.78 28.32
N PRO A 179 -2.42 -1.85 28.34
CA PRO A 179 -2.05 -1.08 27.14
C PRO A 179 -1.71 -1.96 25.93
N HIS A 180 -0.91 -3.00 26.10
CA HIS A 180 -0.54 -3.92 25.01
C HIS A 180 -1.78 -4.58 24.38
N ILE A 181 -2.73 -5.04 25.21
CA ILE A 181 -3.96 -5.65 24.73
C ILE A 181 -4.83 -4.63 23.97
N LEU A 182 -5.02 -3.43 24.51
CA LEU A 182 -5.82 -2.38 23.87
C LEU A 182 -5.21 -1.92 22.55
N ALA A 183 -3.91 -1.65 22.54
CA ALA A 183 -3.18 -1.31 21.34
C ALA A 183 -3.22 -2.44 20.30
N GLY A 184 -3.16 -3.70 20.75
CA GLY A 184 -3.29 -4.87 19.87
C GLY A 184 -4.66 -4.95 19.19
N TYR A 185 -5.74 -4.65 19.92
CA TYR A 185 -7.08 -4.55 19.33
C TYR A 185 -7.17 -3.45 18.29
N LEU A 186 -6.69 -2.26 18.64
CA LEU A 186 -6.70 -1.12 17.73
C LEU A 186 -5.89 -1.42 16.46
N ALA A 187 -4.70 -2.02 16.61
CA ALA A 187 -3.85 -2.41 15.49
C ALA A 187 -4.56 -3.39 14.53
N LEU A 188 -5.22 -4.44 15.06
CA LEU A 188 -5.94 -5.40 14.22
C LEU A 188 -7.12 -4.76 13.48
N ILE A 189 -7.86 -3.86 14.13
CA ILE A 189 -8.97 -3.14 13.49
C ILE A 189 -8.44 -2.23 12.38
N LEU A 190 -7.40 -1.45 12.65
CA LEU A 190 -6.79 -0.56 11.66
C LEU A 190 -6.23 -1.34 10.47
N LEU A 191 -5.50 -2.43 10.72
CA LEU A 191 -5.00 -3.31 9.67
C LEU A 191 -6.12 -3.87 8.80
N LEU A 192 -7.23 -4.30 9.41
CA LEU A 192 -8.40 -4.80 8.68
C LEU A 192 -9.02 -3.69 7.82
N ILE A 193 -9.30 -2.53 8.40
CA ILE A 193 -9.89 -1.39 7.69
C ILE A 193 -9.02 -0.98 6.51
N VAL A 194 -7.70 -0.84 6.71
CA VAL A 194 -6.77 -0.44 5.66
C VAL A 194 -6.68 -1.50 4.57
N SER A 195 -6.63 -2.78 4.94
CA SER A 195 -6.58 -3.88 3.96
C SER A 195 -7.85 -3.97 3.12
N VAL A 196 -9.02 -3.81 3.76
CA VAL A 196 -10.32 -3.77 3.06
C VAL A 196 -10.40 -2.52 2.19
N SER A 197 -9.98 -1.36 2.66
CA SER A 197 -9.91 -0.14 1.85
C SER A 197 -9.00 -0.30 0.64
N GLY A 198 -7.84 -0.95 0.79
CA GLY A 198 -6.95 -1.25 -0.33
C GLY A 198 -7.56 -2.22 -1.34
N LEU A 199 -8.28 -3.23 -0.84
CA LEU A 199 -8.98 -4.21 -1.67
C LEU A 199 -10.18 -3.60 -2.41
N LEU A 200 -10.97 -2.75 -1.75
CA LEU A 200 -12.06 -2.02 -2.39
C LEU A 200 -11.54 -1.13 -3.50
N ARG A 201 -10.42 -0.43 -3.25
CA ARG A 201 -9.76 0.37 -4.28
C ARG A 201 -9.33 -0.48 -5.47
N LEU A 202 -8.97 -1.74 -5.27
CA LEU A 202 -8.65 -2.65 -6.38
C LEU A 202 -9.86 -3.09 -7.19
N LEU A 203 -10.96 -3.38 -6.50
CA LEU A 203 -12.23 -3.73 -7.13
C LEU A 203 -12.77 -2.55 -7.94
N GLU A 204 -12.73 -1.34 -7.37
CA GLU A 204 -13.03 -0.09 -8.07
C GLU A 204 -12.16 0.01 -9.33
N LEU A 205 -10.87 -0.27 -9.21
CA LEU A 205 -9.92 -0.17 -10.31
C LEU A 205 -9.97 -1.33 -11.34
N GLY A 206 -10.88 -2.31 -11.18
CA GLY A 206 -11.08 -3.42 -12.11
C GLY A 206 -10.03 -4.55 -12.07
N TRP A 207 -9.29 -4.72 -10.97
CA TRP A 207 -8.19 -5.71 -10.87
C TRP A 207 -8.63 -7.10 -10.41
N LEU A 208 -9.88 -7.25 -9.96
CA LEU A 208 -10.48 -8.46 -9.41
C LEU A 208 -11.91 -8.61 -9.92
#